data_AF-R9AA02-F1
#
_entry.id   AF-R9AA02-F1
#
_cell.length_a   1.000
_cell.length_b   1.000
_cell.length_c   1.000
_cell.angle_alpha   90.00
_cell.angle_beta   90.00
_cell.angle_gamma   90.00
#
_symmetry.space_group_name_H-M   'P 1'
#
loop_
_entity.id
_entity.type
_entity.pdbx_description
1 polymer ?
#
loop_
_entity_poly.entity_id
_entity_poly.type
_entity_poly.pdbx_seq_one_letter_code
_entity_poly.pdbx_strand_id
1 'polypeptide(L)'
;MPAYKKKKQQLDKEREKSCQVCHAQPFKYQHPSTGLYYCSLPCYKAIQAELGGSVDVKDNGKQSESEQTATVAATTTPAAAAATTTTTPPPEQLETSKQVDAPLRPLHSLRWPEEPDEKIFIDALSRNDPKPLRRSQVLSIATSPEIRQLFQTHPNLKNLLAQLDSIDIDGSRNREVVLQRVLGYDANTLSGRSIHGLPAQLSNLQQSDREALQSLMECMNNSIEACNK
;
A
#
# COMPACT_ATOMS: atom_id res chain seq x y z
N MET A 1 1.96 29.65 -20.17
CA MET A 1 1.83 28.64 -19.08
C MET A 1 1.60 27.18 -19.52
N PRO A 2 0.67 26.80 -20.43
CA PRO A 2 0.33 25.37 -20.61
C PRO A 2 1.47 24.49 -21.15
N ALA A 3 2.32 25.02 -22.05
CA ALA A 3 3.43 24.25 -22.65
C ALA A 3 4.44 23.69 -21.61
N TYR A 4 4.70 24.43 -20.53
CA TYR A 4 5.63 24.00 -19.46
C TYR A 4 5.10 22.77 -18.71
N LYS A 5 3.79 22.73 -18.40
CA LYS A 5 3.15 21.56 -17.78
C LYS A 5 3.27 20.32 -18.68
N LYS A 6 3.03 20.48 -19.99
CA LYS A 6 3.12 19.39 -20.97
C LYS A 6 4.55 18.84 -21.11
N LYS A 7 5.57 19.71 -21.16
CA LYS A 7 6.99 19.29 -21.18
C LYS A 7 7.41 18.58 -19.89
N LYS A 8 6.96 19.05 -18.71
CA LYS A 8 7.20 18.35 -17.44
C LYS A 8 6.59 16.95 -17.42
N GLN A 9 5.32 16.82 -17.85
CA GLN A 9 4.64 15.51 -17.92
C GLN A 9 5.35 14.51 -18.85
N GLN A 10 5.98 14.98 -19.92
CA GLN A 10 6.79 14.11 -20.80
C GLN A 10 8.06 13.62 -20.08
N LEU A 11 8.82 14.52 -19.44
CA LEU A 11 10.04 14.19 -18.71
C LEU A 11 9.78 13.25 -17.51
N ASP A 12 8.68 13.45 -16.78
CA ASP A 12 8.29 12.56 -15.68
C ASP A 12 7.91 11.16 -16.21
N LYS A 13 7.23 11.07 -17.36
CA LYS A 13 6.87 9.80 -18.04
C LYS A 13 8.07 9.11 -18.71
N GLU A 14 9.13 9.84 -19.04
CA GLU A 14 10.41 9.29 -19.50
C GLU A 14 11.23 8.75 -18.32
N ARG A 15 11.27 9.47 -17.19
CA ARG A 15 11.85 8.96 -15.92
C ARG A 15 11.18 7.68 -15.44
N GLU A 16 9.86 7.61 -15.51
CA GLU A 16 9.05 6.42 -15.17
C GLU A 16 9.45 5.17 -15.97
N LYS A 17 9.98 5.35 -17.20
CA LYS A 17 10.46 4.28 -18.07
C LYS A 17 11.97 4.01 -17.98
N SER A 18 12.71 4.81 -17.22
CA SER A 18 14.15 4.68 -17.06
C SER A 18 14.52 3.65 -15.97
N CYS A 19 15.73 3.09 -16.06
CA CYS A 19 16.35 2.29 -15.02
C CYS A 19 16.38 3.08 -13.70
N GLN A 20 15.79 2.53 -12.64
CA GLN A 20 15.71 3.19 -11.33
C GLN A 20 17.05 3.23 -10.59
N VAL A 21 18.08 2.54 -11.10
CA VAL A 21 19.43 2.47 -10.52
C VAL A 21 20.41 3.44 -11.18
N CYS A 22 20.37 3.58 -12.51
CA CYS A 22 21.34 4.42 -13.25
C CYS A 22 20.72 5.58 -14.04
N HIS A 23 19.40 5.59 -14.21
CA HIS A 23 18.59 6.58 -14.96
C HIS A 23 18.98 6.86 -16.43
N ALA A 24 20.11 6.35 -16.91
CA ALA A 24 20.69 6.65 -18.22
C ALA A 24 20.13 5.81 -19.38
N GLN A 25 19.36 4.75 -19.10
CA GLN A 25 18.83 3.79 -20.08
C GLN A 25 17.39 3.39 -19.69
N PRO A 26 16.55 2.96 -20.63
CA PRO A 26 15.26 2.34 -20.29
C PRO A 26 15.47 1.08 -19.44
N PHE A 27 14.51 0.78 -18.55
CA PHE A 27 14.56 -0.50 -17.84
C PHE A 27 14.20 -1.67 -18.77
N LYS A 28 14.70 -2.86 -18.43
CA LYS A 28 14.44 -4.11 -19.17
C LYS A 28 14.02 -5.27 -18.26
N TYR A 29 14.33 -5.18 -16.97
CA TYR A 29 14.12 -6.23 -15.98
C TYR A 29 13.63 -5.63 -14.66
N GLN A 30 13.12 -6.47 -13.77
CA GLN A 30 12.65 -6.10 -12.45
C GLN A 30 13.29 -7.00 -11.39
N HIS A 31 13.73 -6.45 -10.27
CA HIS A 31 14.41 -7.21 -9.22
C HIS A 31 13.39 -7.90 -8.29
N PRO A 32 13.41 -9.23 -8.14
CA PRO A 32 12.31 -9.97 -7.51
C PRO A 32 12.07 -9.60 -6.04
N SER A 33 13.13 -9.36 -5.26
CA SER A 33 13.00 -9.08 -3.82
C SER A 33 12.57 -7.64 -3.49
N THR A 34 12.61 -6.71 -4.44
CA THR A 34 12.42 -5.27 -4.19
C THR A 34 11.49 -4.56 -5.17
N GLY A 35 11.13 -5.20 -6.28
CA GLY A 35 10.36 -4.59 -7.36
C GLY A 35 11.12 -3.55 -8.20
N LEU A 36 12.37 -3.23 -7.88
CA LEU A 36 13.12 -2.16 -8.57
C LEU A 36 13.39 -2.50 -10.05
N TYR A 37 13.10 -1.54 -10.92
CA TYR A 37 13.30 -1.69 -12.37
C TYR A 37 14.74 -1.34 -12.78
N TYR A 38 15.40 -2.24 -13.51
CA TYR A 38 16.80 -2.08 -13.91
C TYR A 38 17.05 -2.44 -15.39
N CYS A 39 18.13 -1.91 -15.98
CA CYS A 39 18.47 -2.14 -17.39
C CYS A 39 19.41 -3.33 -17.65
N SER A 40 20.34 -3.62 -16.73
CA SER A 40 21.44 -4.58 -16.96
C SER A 40 22.01 -5.20 -15.68
N LEU A 41 22.81 -6.27 -15.82
CA LEU A 41 23.42 -7.00 -14.70
C LEU A 41 24.28 -6.13 -13.74
N PRO A 42 25.02 -5.10 -14.18
CA PRO A 42 25.65 -4.15 -13.25
C PRO A 42 24.65 -3.47 -12.30
N CYS A 43 23.48 -3.05 -12.79
CA CYS A 43 22.43 -2.47 -11.95
C CYS A 43 21.77 -3.50 -11.03
N TYR A 44 21.60 -4.74 -11.49
CA TYR A 44 21.16 -5.86 -10.64
C TYR A 44 22.14 -6.10 -9.48
N LYS A 45 23.46 -6.15 -9.78
CA LYS A 45 24.50 -6.31 -8.75
C LYS A 45 24.58 -5.13 -7.78
N ALA A 46 24.30 -3.91 -8.22
CA ALA A 46 24.17 -2.75 -7.33
C ALA A 46 23.00 -2.91 -6.34
N ILE A 47 21.80 -3.27 -6.84
CA ILE A 47 20.64 -3.58 -5.98
C ILE A 47 20.99 -4.70 -4.98
N GLN A 48 21.62 -5.78 -5.44
CA GLN A 48 21.96 -6.91 -4.57
C GLN A 48 23.09 -6.60 -3.57
N ALA A 49 23.99 -5.68 -3.88
CA ALA A 49 24.99 -5.18 -2.94
C ALA A 49 24.35 -4.32 -1.83
N GLU A 50 23.40 -3.43 -2.18
CA GLU A 50 22.64 -2.65 -1.20
C GLU A 50 21.79 -3.53 -0.27
N LEU A 51 21.25 -4.64 -0.78
CA LEU A 51 20.48 -5.62 -0.02
C LEU A 51 21.31 -6.55 0.88
N GLY A 52 22.64 -6.45 0.88
CA GLY A 52 23.54 -7.32 1.66
C GLY A 52 24.19 -8.43 0.82
N GLY A 53 24.96 -8.03 -0.19
CA GLY A 53 25.67 -8.96 -1.07
C GLY A 53 27.06 -9.36 -0.57
N SER A 54 27.15 -10.40 0.26
CA SER A 54 28.36 -11.23 0.37
C SER A 54 28.12 -12.59 -0.26
N VAL A 55 28.70 -12.83 -1.44
CA VAL A 55 29.46 -14.05 -1.81
C VAL A 55 30.13 -13.87 -3.18
N ASP A 56 31.17 -14.68 -3.40
CA ASP A 56 32.10 -14.68 -4.53
C ASP A 56 31.49 -14.79 -5.95
N VAL A 57 32.32 -14.37 -6.91
CA VAL A 57 32.11 -14.63 -8.34
C VAL A 57 32.39 -16.10 -8.64
N LYS A 58 31.42 -16.80 -9.24
CA LYS A 58 31.73 -17.84 -10.24
C LYS A 58 30.97 -17.62 -11.54
N ASP A 59 31.70 -17.86 -12.62
CA ASP A 59 31.27 -17.74 -14.00
C ASP A 59 30.74 -19.09 -14.53
N ASN A 60 29.64 -19.06 -15.28
CA ASN A 60 29.54 -19.60 -16.65
C ASN A 60 28.22 -19.09 -17.28
N GLY A 61 28.01 -19.26 -18.59
CA GLY A 61 26.81 -18.77 -19.28
C GLY A 61 26.39 -19.56 -20.53
N LYS A 62 25.48 -18.96 -21.33
CA LYS A 62 24.77 -19.50 -22.52
C LYS A 62 23.67 -20.53 -22.20
N GLN A 63 22.56 -20.67 -22.93
CA GLN A 63 21.81 -19.90 -23.96
C GLN A 63 20.33 -20.37 -23.79
N SER A 64 19.21 -19.63 -23.95
CA SER A 64 18.78 -18.50 -24.79
C SER A 64 17.94 -18.89 -26.02
N GLU A 65 16.63 -19.13 -25.82
CA GLU A 65 15.50 -19.12 -26.79
C GLU A 65 14.17 -19.07 -25.97
N SER A 66 12.98 -18.52 -26.31
CA SER A 66 12.32 -17.96 -27.53
C SER A 66 11.71 -19.01 -28.49
N GLU A 67 10.47 -18.98 -29.01
CA GLU A 67 9.38 -17.98 -29.24
C GLU A 67 7.97 -18.70 -29.33
N GLN A 68 6.74 -18.15 -29.49
CA GLN A 68 6.12 -16.80 -29.48
C GLN A 68 4.54 -16.84 -29.30
N THR A 69 3.94 -15.79 -28.71
CA THR A 69 2.77 -14.96 -29.21
C THR A 69 1.34 -15.50 -29.52
N ALA A 70 0.32 -14.63 -29.23
CA ALA A 70 -1.03 -14.49 -29.86
C ALA A 70 -2.19 -15.50 -29.56
N THR A 71 -3.51 -15.19 -29.68
CA THR A 71 -4.33 -13.92 -29.69
C THR A 71 -5.87 -14.20 -29.53
N VAL A 72 -6.63 -13.18 -29.07
CA VAL A 72 -8.07 -12.79 -29.30
C VAL A 72 -9.28 -13.76 -29.20
N ALA A 73 -10.32 -13.32 -28.45
CA ALA A 73 -11.77 -13.19 -28.79
C ALA A 73 -12.64 -13.24 -27.49
N ALA A 74 -13.30 -12.18 -26.98
CA ALA A 74 -14.42 -11.36 -27.48
C ALA A 74 -15.85 -11.93 -27.21
N THR A 75 -16.80 -11.11 -26.70
CA THR A 75 -18.23 -10.93 -27.16
C THR A 75 -19.21 -10.37 -26.08
N THR A 76 -20.08 -9.42 -26.50
CA THR A 76 -21.38 -8.90 -25.93
C THR A 76 -21.57 -8.13 -24.60
N THR A 77 -22.20 -6.95 -24.73
CA THR A 77 -23.12 -6.18 -23.82
C THR A 77 -24.58 -6.73 -23.92
N PRO A 78 -25.70 -6.17 -23.33
CA PRO A 78 -26.02 -4.75 -22.98
C PRO A 78 -26.95 -4.48 -21.73
N ALA A 79 -27.38 -3.20 -21.59
CA ALA A 79 -28.59 -2.69 -20.89
C ALA A 79 -28.60 -2.75 -19.32
N ALA A 80 -29.15 -1.80 -18.54
CA ALA A 80 -29.76 -0.46 -18.74
C ALA A 80 -29.64 0.33 -17.37
N ALA A 81 -30.30 1.44 -17.00
CA ALA A 81 -31.39 2.25 -17.58
C ALA A 81 -31.35 3.75 -17.19
N ALA A 82 -31.96 4.16 -16.06
CA ALA A 82 -32.28 5.54 -15.64
C ALA A 82 -32.48 5.59 -14.09
N ALA A 83 -32.70 6.72 -13.38
CA ALA A 83 -33.09 8.07 -13.79
C ALA A 83 -32.55 9.17 -12.82
N THR A 84 -32.85 10.45 -13.12
CA THR A 84 -32.44 11.65 -12.36
C THR A 84 -33.65 12.49 -11.97
N THR A 85 -33.68 13.05 -10.74
CA THR A 85 -34.57 14.19 -10.39
C THR A 85 -33.92 15.14 -9.38
N THR A 86 -33.76 16.40 -9.79
CA THR A 86 -33.47 17.57 -8.94
C THR A 86 -34.79 18.18 -8.44
N THR A 87 -34.84 18.80 -7.24
CA THR A 87 -35.74 19.92 -6.88
C THR A 87 -35.26 20.59 -5.58
N THR A 88 -35.50 21.91 -5.43
CA THR A 88 -35.04 22.81 -4.34
C THR A 88 -35.86 24.13 -4.43
N PRO A 89 -35.76 25.09 -3.50
CA PRO A 89 -36.20 25.16 -2.08
C PRO A 89 -37.61 25.84 -2.04
N PRO A 90 -37.96 26.86 -1.21
CA PRO A 90 -37.62 27.26 0.18
C PRO A 90 -38.89 27.28 1.09
N PRO A 91 -38.91 27.85 2.33
CA PRO A 91 -37.86 28.43 3.20
C PRO A 91 -37.80 27.63 4.54
N GLU A 92 -37.43 28.06 5.78
CA GLU A 92 -36.56 29.05 6.47
C GLU A 92 -36.36 28.50 7.93
N GLN A 93 -35.71 29.07 8.96
CA GLN A 93 -35.08 30.37 9.25
C GLN A 93 -33.97 30.19 10.33
N LEU A 94 -33.28 31.30 10.70
CA LEU A 94 -32.59 31.57 11.97
C LEU A 94 -31.49 30.58 12.48
N GLU A 95 -30.24 30.95 12.22
CA GLU A 95 -29.17 31.14 13.22
C GLU A 95 -29.16 30.27 14.51
N THR A 96 -28.31 29.23 14.58
CA THR A 96 -27.52 28.87 15.79
C THR A 96 -26.48 27.78 15.48
N SER A 97 -25.28 27.94 16.06
CA SER A 97 -24.16 27.00 15.93
C SER A 97 -24.43 25.64 16.59
N LYS A 98 -24.70 24.60 15.80
CA LYS A 98 -24.64 23.20 16.26
C LYS A 98 -23.85 22.34 15.28
N GLN A 99 -22.93 21.53 15.80
CA GLN A 99 -22.25 20.49 15.03
C GLN A 99 -23.31 19.55 14.43
N VAL A 100 -23.32 19.42 13.10
CA VAL A 100 -24.44 18.78 12.39
C VAL A 100 -24.54 17.30 12.77
N ASP A 101 -25.69 16.92 13.34
CA ASP A 101 -26.10 15.53 13.55
C ASP A 101 -26.38 14.83 12.21
N ALA A 102 -25.32 14.55 11.45
CA ALA A 102 -25.39 13.63 10.33
C ALA A 102 -25.81 12.25 10.88
N PRO A 103 -26.90 11.64 10.37
CA PRO A 103 -27.47 10.44 10.97
C PRO A 103 -26.42 9.32 11.02
N LEU A 104 -26.17 8.81 12.22
CA LEU A 104 -25.12 7.81 12.46
C LEU A 104 -25.34 6.60 11.56
N ARG A 105 -24.36 6.32 10.70
CA ARG A 105 -24.42 5.19 9.75
C ARG A 105 -24.63 3.89 10.54
N PRO A 106 -25.73 3.15 10.30
CA PRO A 106 -26.05 1.99 11.13
C PRO A 106 -25.04 0.86 10.89
N LEU A 107 -24.68 0.15 11.96
CA LEU A 107 -23.63 -0.88 11.96
C LEU A 107 -23.85 -1.99 10.92
N HIS A 108 -25.11 -2.34 10.62
CA HIS A 108 -25.47 -3.33 9.61
C HIS A 108 -25.21 -2.86 8.15
N SER A 109 -24.91 -1.58 7.93
CA SER A 109 -24.57 -1.04 6.61
C SER A 109 -23.05 -1.02 6.35
N LEU A 110 -22.22 -1.43 7.31
CA LEU A 110 -20.79 -1.62 7.11
C LEU A 110 -20.57 -2.91 6.32
N ARG A 111 -19.97 -2.80 5.14
CA ARG A 111 -19.49 -3.96 4.37
C ARG A 111 -18.20 -4.46 5.01
N TRP A 112 -18.35 -5.36 5.97
CA TRP A 112 -17.22 -6.13 6.51
C TRP A 112 -16.62 -7.03 5.41
N PRO A 113 -15.33 -7.40 5.52
CA PRO A 113 -14.76 -8.49 4.73
C PRO A 113 -15.52 -9.81 4.94
N GLU A 114 -15.36 -10.72 3.99
CA GLU A 114 -15.85 -12.10 4.12
C GLU A 114 -15.04 -12.87 5.19
N GLU A 115 -15.68 -13.83 5.87
CA GLU A 115 -15.07 -14.59 6.96
C GLU A 115 -14.03 -15.58 6.40
N PRO A 116 -12.77 -15.58 6.88
CA PRO A 116 -11.76 -16.48 6.34
C PRO A 116 -11.99 -17.95 6.68
N ASP A 117 -11.75 -18.83 5.71
CA ASP A 117 -11.92 -20.29 5.82
C ASP A 117 -11.18 -20.87 7.05
N GLU A 118 -11.89 -21.58 7.93
CA GLU A 118 -11.34 -22.10 9.19
C GLU A 118 -10.11 -23.01 8.99
N LYS A 119 -10.05 -23.69 7.84
CA LYS A 119 -8.95 -24.59 7.43
C LYS A 119 -7.59 -23.89 7.40
N ILE A 120 -7.55 -22.60 7.04
CA ILE A 120 -6.33 -21.76 6.99
C ILE A 120 -5.66 -21.66 8.40
N PHE A 121 -6.44 -21.81 9.47
CA PHE A 121 -5.94 -21.74 10.83
C PHE A 121 -5.39 -23.08 11.33
N ILE A 122 -5.85 -24.20 10.76
CA ILE A 122 -5.59 -25.58 11.22
C ILE A 122 -4.34 -26.19 10.55
N ASP A 123 -4.00 -25.77 9.33
CA ASP A 123 -2.81 -26.28 8.64
C ASP A 123 -1.51 -26.01 9.44
N ALA A 124 -0.67 -27.04 9.50
CA ALA A 124 0.60 -27.07 10.20
C ALA A 124 1.77 -26.53 9.34
N LEU A 125 1.64 -26.57 8.01
CA LEU A 125 2.64 -25.99 7.10
C LEU A 125 2.55 -24.46 7.12
N SER A 126 1.36 -23.90 6.94
CA SER A 126 1.09 -22.45 7.05
C SER A 126 1.04 -21.92 8.48
N ARG A 127 1.71 -22.58 9.44
CA ARG A 127 1.75 -22.16 10.86
C ARG A 127 2.34 -20.77 11.04
N ASN A 128 3.36 -20.44 10.25
CA ASN A 128 4.12 -19.19 10.37
C ASN A 128 3.65 -18.09 9.40
N ASP A 129 2.70 -18.40 8.51
CA ASP A 129 2.20 -17.45 7.53
C ASP A 129 1.27 -16.41 8.18
N PRO A 130 1.20 -15.16 7.66
CA PRO A 130 0.34 -14.12 8.19
C PRO A 130 -1.14 -14.48 7.99
N LYS A 131 -1.76 -15.02 9.04
CA LYS A 131 -3.15 -15.50 9.00
C LYS A 131 -4.14 -14.32 8.88
N PRO A 132 -5.20 -14.43 8.06
CA PRO A 132 -6.19 -13.37 7.90
C PRO A 132 -6.99 -13.16 9.19
N LEU A 133 -7.37 -11.91 9.48
CA LEU A 133 -8.12 -11.56 10.67
C LEU A 133 -9.55 -12.12 10.61
N ARG A 134 -10.00 -12.74 11.71
CA ARG A 134 -11.39 -13.22 11.86
C ARG A 134 -12.34 -12.06 12.14
N ARG A 135 -13.63 -12.23 11.86
CA ARG A 135 -14.63 -11.16 12.04
C ARG A 135 -14.73 -10.67 13.49
N SER A 136 -14.56 -11.56 14.47
CA SER A 136 -14.49 -11.22 15.90
C SER A 136 -13.31 -10.28 16.22
N GLN A 137 -12.13 -10.59 15.70
CA GLN A 137 -10.91 -9.80 15.90
C GLN A 137 -11.03 -8.41 15.24
N VAL A 138 -11.58 -8.34 14.03
CA VAL A 138 -11.88 -7.08 13.34
C VAL A 138 -12.90 -6.24 14.13
N LEU A 139 -13.91 -6.86 14.73
CA LEU A 139 -14.88 -6.17 15.59
C LEU A 139 -14.21 -5.66 16.88
N SER A 140 -13.36 -6.46 17.53
CA SER A 140 -12.59 -6.04 18.71
C SER A 140 -11.78 -4.77 18.42
N ILE A 141 -10.97 -4.78 17.35
CA ILE A 141 -10.21 -3.62 16.86
C ILE A 141 -11.13 -2.41 16.63
N ALA A 142 -12.28 -2.60 15.96
CA ALA A 142 -13.22 -1.52 15.67
C ALA A 142 -13.91 -0.94 16.93
N THR A 143 -14.03 -1.74 18.01
CA THR A 143 -14.62 -1.29 19.29
C THR A 143 -13.59 -0.73 20.29
N SER A 144 -12.30 -1.07 20.15
CA SER A 144 -11.24 -0.77 21.11
C SER A 144 -11.17 0.73 21.53
N PRO A 145 -11.17 1.04 22.84
CA PRO A 145 -11.11 2.42 23.33
C PRO A 145 -9.72 3.05 23.15
N GLU A 146 -8.65 2.26 23.27
CA GLU A 146 -7.26 2.70 23.11
C GLU A 146 -7.01 3.23 21.68
N ILE A 147 -7.45 2.47 20.68
CA ILE A 147 -7.35 2.87 19.26
C ILE A 147 -8.15 4.16 19.01
N ARG A 148 -9.30 4.33 19.67
CA ARG A 148 -10.12 5.56 19.58
C ARG A 148 -9.43 6.77 20.22
N GLN A 149 -8.70 6.59 21.31
CA GLN A 149 -7.87 7.63 21.94
C GLN A 149 -6.66 7.97 21.07
N LEU A 150 -5.96 6.97 20.50
CA LEU A 150 -4.82 7.18 19.61
C LEU A 150 -5.20 8.03 18.38
N PHE A 151 -6.39 7.82 17.81
CA PHE A 151 -6.95 8.64 16.74
C PHE A 151 -7.43 10.05 17.14
N GLN A 152 -7.44 10.37 18.44
CA GLN A 152 -7.63 11.73 18.96
C GLN A 152 -6.27 12.42 19.16
N THR A 153 -5.28 11.71 19.71
CA THR A 153 -3.91 12.20 19.91
C THR A 153 -3.19 12.47 18.57
N HIS A 154 -3.37 11.60 17.57
CA HIS A 154 -2.68 11.67 16.28
C HIS A 154 -3.67 11.85 15.11
N PRO A 155 -4.14 13.09 14.83
CA PRO A 155 -5.11 13.34 13.76
C PRO A 155 -4.58 12.98 12.36
N ASN A 156 -3.27 13.12 12.13
CA ASN A 156 -2.60 12.76 10.86
C ASN A 156 -2.70 11.27 10.51
N LEU A 157 -2.83 10.40 11.52
CA LEU A 157 -2.84 8.94 11.38
C LEU A 157 -3.90 8.45 10.39
N LYS A 158 -5.05 9.11 10.32
CA LYS A 158 -6.13 8.80 9.36
C LYS A 158 -5.73 9.08 7.90
N ASN A 159 -4.95 10.13 7.66
CA ASN A 159 -4.46 10.48 6.33
C ASN A 159 -3.35 9.50 5.92
N LEU A 160 -2.44 9.17 6.83
CA LEU A 160 -1.38 8.18 6.61
C LEU A 160 -1.94 6.79 6.30
N LEU A 161 -2.97 6.33 7.02
CA LEU A 161 -3.63 5.07 6.72
C LEU A 161 -4.29 5.09 5.33
N ALA A 162 -4.95 6.18 4.94
CA ALA A 162 -5.50 6.32 3.59
C ALA A 162 -4.41 6.33 2.50
N GLN A 163 -3.24 6.93 2.77
CA GLN A 163 -2.08 6.86 1.86
C GLN A 163 -1.52 5.44 1.74
N LEU A 164 -1.43 4.70 2.86
CA LEU A 164 -0.98 3.31 2.89
C LEU A 164 -1.97 2.34 2.21
N ASP A 165 -3.28 2.62 2.31
CA ASP A 165 -4.34 1.89 1.62
C ASP A 165 -4.31 2.17 0.10
N SER A 166 -3.94 3.40 -0.30
CA SER A 166 -3.71 3.78 -1.71
C SER A 166 -2.39 3.26 -2.32
N ILE A 167 -1.66 2.38 -1.62
CA ILE A 167 -0.55 1.63 -2.22
C ILE A 167 -1.15 0.44 -2.96
N ASP A 168 -1.45 0.64 -4.24
CA ASP A 168 -1.88 -0.44 -5.14
C ASP A 168 -0.91 -1.63 -5.07
N ILE A 169 -1.46 -2.85 -5.01
CA ILE A 169 -0.71 -4.12 -5.12
C ILE A 169 -0.39 -4.41 -6.60
N ASP A 170 0.00 -3.38 -7.35
CA ASP A 170 0.50 -3.52 -8.70
C ASP A 170 1.99 -3.92 -8.63
N GLY A 171 2.37 -4.94 -9.40
CA GLY A 171 3.59 -5.75 -9.18
C GLY A 171 4.92 -4.99 -9.26
N SER A 172 4.89 -3.68 -9.54
CA SER A 172 6.03 -2.76 -9.49
C SER A 172 6.68 -2.66 -8.10
N ARG A 173 5.91 -2.74 -6.99
CA ARG A 173 6.46 -2.58 -5.63
C ARG A 173 5.84 -3.55 -4.63
N ASN A 174 6.70 -4.25 -3.90
CA ASN A 174 6.29 -5.09 -2.78
C ASN A 174 5.76 -4.17 -1.66
N ARG A 175 4.44 -4.21 -1.39
CA ARG A 175 3.74 -3.40 -0.39
C ARG A 175 4.36 -3.59 1.01
N GLU A 176 4.84 -4.79 1.27
CA GLU A 176 5.49 -5.24 2.50
C GLU A 176 6.81 -4.49 2.73
N VAL A 177 7.59 -4.26 1.67
CA VAL A 177 8.84 -3.49 1.72
C VAL A 177 8.55 -2.00 1.98
N VAL A 178 7.46 -1.47 1.42
CA VAL A 178 7.03 -0.09 1.72
C VAL A 178 6.58 0.04 3.18
N LEU A 179 5.81 -0.93 3.69
CA LEU A 179 5.36 -0.96 5.09
C LEU A 179 6.53 -1.10 6.08
N GLN A 180 7.45 -2.06 5.88
CA GLN A 180 8.66 -2.21 6.70
C GLN A 180 9.46 -0.90 6.78
N ARG A 181 9.56 -0.17 5.67
CA ARG A 181 10.31 1.08 5.55
C ARG A 181 9.61 2.29 6.18
N VAL A 182 8.29 2.39 6.05
CA VAL A 182 7.47 3.37 6.77
C VAL A 182 7.60 3.15 8.28
N LEU A 183 7.42 1.91 8.73
CA LEU A 183 7.50 1.51 10.14
C LEU A 183 8.92 1.53 10.71
N GLY A 184 9.96 1.58 9.86
CA GLY A 184 11.37 1.64 10.26
C GLY A 184 12.02 0.29 10.60
N TYR A 185 11.35 -0.82 10.29
CA TYR A 185 11.87 -2.19 10.47
C TYR A 185 12.73 -2.68 9.29
N ASP A 186 12.92 -1.87 8.25
CA ASP A 186 13.79 -2.24 7.12
C ASP A 186 15.29 -2.12 7.47
N ALA A 187 16.11 -2.98 6.87
CA ALA A 187 17.53 -3.09 7.18
C ALA A 187 18.33 -1.78 6.95
N ASN A 188 17.85 -0.88 6.08
CA ASN A 188 18.50 0.41 5.84
C ASN A 188 18.22 1.38 7.00
N THR A 189 16.96 1.52 7.41
CA THR A 189 16.59 2.35 8.57
C THR A 189 17.31 1.87 9.84
N LEU A 190 17.33 0.55 10.08
CA LEU A 190 18.05 -0.06 11.22
C LEU A 190 19.58 0.14 11.14
N SER A 191 20.14 0.25 9.93
CA SER A 191 21.57 0.54 9.71
C SER A 191 21.90 2.04 9.60
N GLY A 192 20.94 2.94 9.87
CA GLY A 192 21.12 4.39 9.74
C GLY A 192 21.36 4.89 8.30
N ARG A 193 21.02 4.09 7.28
CA ARG A 193 21.19 4.44 5.86
C ARG A 193 19.95 5.15 5.32
N SER A 194 20.17 6.05 4.36
CA SER A 194 19.12 6.90 3.76
C SER A 194 18.00 6.09 3.10
N ILE A 195 16.76 6.56 3.29
CA ILE A 195 15.53 5.83 2.94
C ILE A 195 15.16 6.05 1.46
N HIS A 196 15.93 5.45 0.54
CA HIS A 196 15.70 5.59 -0.89
C HIS A 196 14.59 4.66 -1.42
N GLY A 197 13.51 5.25 -1.94
CA GLY A 197 12.43 4.54 -2.65
C GLY A 197 11.11 4.38 -1.90
N LEU A 198 10.71 5.35 -1.07
CA LEU A 198 9.29 5.49 -0.67
C LEU A 198 8.46 6.14 -1.80
N PRO A 199 7.13 5.92 -1.84
CA PRO A 199 6.21 6.72 -2.65
C PRO A 199 6.30 8.22 -2.29
N ALA A 200 6.09 9.11 -3.25
CA ALA A 200 6.22 10.56 -3.06
C ALA A 200 5.18 11.16 -2.09
N GLN A 201 4.11 10.41 -1.81
CA GLN A 201 3.12 10.69 -0.77
C GLN A 201 3.74 10.53 0.64
N LEU A 202 4.51 9.46 0.83
CA LEU A 202 5.04 9.01 2.12
C LEU A 202 6.50 9.47 2.37
N SER A 203 7.12 10.17 1.43
CA SER A 203 8.53 10.61 1.55
C SER A 203 8.78 11.71 2.60
N ASN A 204 7.72 12.26 3.20
CA ASN A 204 7.78 13.30 4.23
C ASN A 204 7.31 12.82 5.61
N LEU A 205 7.28 11.50 5.85
CA LEU A 205 6.83 10.90 7.11
C LEU A 205 7.65 11.43 8.30
N GLN A 206 6.99 11.95 9.33
CA GLN A 206 7.68 12.39 10.55
C GLN A 206 7.97 11.22 11.48
N GLN A 207 8.93 11.37 12.39
CA GLN A 207 9.23 10.32 13.38
C GLN A 207 8.04 10.07 14.33
N SER A 208 7.30 11.12 14.69
CA SER A 208 6.04 11.03 15.45
C SER A 208 4.92 10.31 14.69
N ASP A 209 4.92 10.36 13.36
CA ASP A 209 3.95 9.63 12.52
C ASP A 209 4.26 8.13 12.51
N ARG A 210 5.56 7.77 12.46
CA ARG A 210 6.04 6.39 12.61
C ARG A 210 5.71 5.83 13.99
N GLU A 211 5.95 6.58 15.05
CA GLU A 211 5.61 6.20 16.43
C GLU A 211 4.11 5.96 16.59
N ALA A 212 3.26 6.85 16.05
CA ALA A 212 1.82 6.67 16.05
C ALA A 212 1.36 5.42 15.27
N LEU A 213 2.03 5.07 14.17
CA LEU A 213 1.77 3.83 13.42
C LEU A 213 2.23 2.57 14.19
N GLN A 214 3.36 2.62 14.90
CA GLN A 214 3.84 1.53 15.76
C GLN A 214 2.89 1.30 16.95
N SER A 215 2.49 2.36 17.67
CA SER A 215 1.51 2.27 18.75
C SER A 215 0.12 1.80 18.26
N LEU A 216 -0.28 2.13 17.03
CA LEU A 216 -1.50 1.59 16.43
C LEU A 216 -1.42 0.07 16.26
N MET A 217 -0.29 -0.44 15.76
CA MET A 217 -0.07 -1.89 15.60
C MET A 217 -0.06 -2.61 16.95
N GLU A 218 0.54 -2.00 17.99
CA GLU A 218 0.53 -2.55 19.35
C GLU A 218 -0.90 -2.60 19.93
N CYS A 219 -1.66 -1.50 19.87
CA CYS A 219 -3.06 -1.47 20.32
C CYS A 219 -3.95 -2.45 19.52
N MET A 220 -3.69 -2.63 18.23
CA MET A 220 -4.37 -3.64 17.40
C MET A 220 -4.04 -5.07 17.86
N ASN A 221 -2.77 -5.38 18.10
CA ASN A 221 -2.36 -6.70 18.61
C ASN A 221 -2.96 -6.99 19.99
N ASN A 222 -2.93 -6.03 20.91
CA ASN A 222 -3.56 -6.14 22.23
C ASN A 222 -5.07 -6.41 22.11
N SER A 223 -5.75 -5.72 21.18
CA SER A 223 -7.18 -5.93 20.89
C SER A 223 -7.48 -7.30 20.25
N ILE A 224 -6.55 -7.84 19.45
CA ILE A 224 -6.65 -9.20 18.89
C ILE A 224 -6.44 -10.26 19.97
N GLU A 225 -5.41 -10.11 20.81
CA GLU A 225 -5.13 -11.02 21.91
C GLU A 225 -6.25 -11.06 22.95
N ALA A 226 -6.82 -9.90 23.30
CA ALA A 226 -7.97 -9.82 24.21
C ALA A 226 -9.23 -10.51 23.64
N CYS A 227 -9.32 -10.68 22.32
CA CYS A 227 -10.39 -11.42 21.64
C CYS A 227 -10.11 -12.94 21.52
N ASN A 228 -8.90 -13.39 21.84
CA ASN A 228 -8.47 -14.78 21.77
C ASN A 228 -8.32 -15.45 23.16
N LYS A 229 -8.71 -14.74 24.24
CA LYS A 229 -8.64 -15.15 25.65
C LYS A 229 -10.03 -15.47 26.18
#